data_AF-A0A5W1BES2-F1
#
_entry.id   AF-A0A5W1BES2-F1
#
_cell.length_a   1.000
_cell.length_b   1.000
_cell.length_c   1.000
_cell.angle_alpha   90.00
_cell.angle_beta   90.00
_cell.angle_gamma   90.00
#
_symmetry.space_group_name_H-M   'P 1'
#
loop_
_entity.id
_entity.type
_entity.pdbx_description
1 polymer ?
#
loop_
_entity_poly.entity_id
_entity_poly.type
_entity_poly.pdbx_seq_one_letter_code
_entity_poly.pdbx_strand_id
1 'polypeptide(L)'
;DSRILVAQVPGGMLTNLESQLKQQNAADRLDQVLAEIPRVREDLGFIPLVTPTSQIVGTQAVLNVLTGERYKTIAKETAGILKGEYGHTPVPVNAGLQARVLEGGAPVTCRPADLLKPELAELEADVRRQAQEKGIQLAGNAIDDVLTVALFPQ
;
A
#
# COMPACT_ATOMS: atom_id res chain seq x y z
N ASP A 1 9.96 16.36 17.02
CA ASP A 1 10.18 15.02 17.59
C ASP A 1 11.56 14.53 17.14
N SER A 2 12.52 14.41 18.06
CA SER A 2 13.91 14.02 17.76
C SER A 2 14.03 12.61 17.18
N ARG A 3 13.02 11.76 17.36
CA ARG A 3 12.96 10.40 16.81
C ARG A 3 12.89 10.38 15.29
N ILE A 4 12.32 11.43 14.67
CA ILE A 4 12.28 11.61 13.21
C ILE A 4 13.69 11.75 12.64
N LEU A 5 14.57 12.47 13.34
CA LEU A 5 15.96 12.69 12.90
C LEU A 5 16.80 11.41 12.99
N VAL A 6 16.46 10.51 13.92
CA VAL A 6 17.17 9.25 14.14
C VAL A 6 16.71 8.17 13.17
N ALA A 7 15.40 8.00 12.98
CA ALA A 7 14.85 6.90 12.20
C ALA A 7 14.50 7.26 10.74
N GLN A 8 14.50 8.56 10.40
CA GLN A 8 13.98 9.08 9.11
C GLN A 8 12.54 8.63 8.79
N VAL A 9 11.77 8.32 9.84
CA VAL A 9 10.37 7.87 9.74
C VAL A 9 9.45 9.09 9.86
N PRO A 10 8.50 9.31 8.91
CA PRO A 10 7.50 10.36 9.03
C PRO A 10 6.68 10.23 10.31
N GLY A 11 6.34 11.35 10.97
CA GLY A 11 5.63 11.33 12.25
C GLY A 11 4.31 10.52 12.23
N GLY A 12 3.50 10.67 11.17
CA GLY A 12 2.26 9.88 11.02
C GLY A 12 2.50 8.39 10.83
N MET A 13 3.63 7.99 10.24
CA MET A 13 4.03 6.58 10.13
C MET A 13 4.41 6.03 11.52
N LEU A 14 5.20 6.78 12.30
CA LEU A 14 5.60 6.38 13.65
C LEU A 14 4.40 6.16 14.57
N THR A 15 3.46 7.09 14.62
CA THR A 15 2.25 6.96 15.45
C THR A 15 1.40 5.76 15.05
N ASN A 16 1.30 5.46 13.75
CA ASN A 16 0.57 4.27 13.29
C ASN A 16 1.27 2.98 13.73
N LEU A 17 2.59 2.90 13.60
CA LEU A 17 3.39 1.75 14.02
C LEU A 17 3.28 1.49 15.52
N GLU A 18 3.38 2.54 16.35
CA GLU A 18 3.17 2.46 17.80
C GLU A 18 1.79 1.88 18.13
N SER A 19 0.75 2.34 17.43
CA SER A 19 -0.62 1.83 17.58
C SER A 19 -0.74 0.35 17.20
N GLN A 20 -0.18 -0.05 16.05
CA GLN A 20 -0.20 -1.45 15.59
C GLN A 20 0.51 -2.39 16.56
N LEU A 21 1.70 -2.01 17.04
CA LEU A 21 2.46 -2.81 18.00
C LEU A 21 1.72 -2.92 19.35
N LYS A 22 1.09 -1.84 19.81
CA LYS A 22 0.30 -1.86 21.03
C LYS A 22 -0.91 -2.78 20.92
N GLN A 23 -1.63 -2.76 19.80
CA GLN A 23 -2.75 -3.68 19.54
C GLN A 23 -2.32 -5.15 19.54
N GLN A 24 -1.06 -5.44 19.20
CA GLN A 24 -0.49 -6.78 19.20
C GLN A 24 0.30 -7.11 20.47
N ASN A 25 0.18 -6.30 21.53
CA ASN A 25 0.92 -6.45 22.80
C ASN A 25 2.44 -6.56 22.64
N ALA A 26 3.01 -5.85 21.66
CA ALA A 26 4.43 -5.89 21.29
C ALA A 26 5.06 -4.49 21.24
N ALA A 27 4.58 -3.56 22.08
CA ALA A 27 5.06 -2.18 22.12
C ALA A 27 6.57 -2.06 22.43
N ASP A 28 7.13 -3.04 23.14
CA ASP A 28 8.56 -3.19 23.43
C ASP A 28 9.42 -3.46 22.20
N ARG A 29 8.81 -3.84 21.06
CA ARG A 29 9.52 -4.14 19.80
C ARG A 29 9.67 -2.95 18.87
N LEU A 30 9.28 -1.74 19.28
CA LEU A 30 9.34 -0.54 18.43
C LEU A 30 10.74 -0.31 17.84
N ASP A 31 11.78 -0.41 18.67
CA ASP A 31 13.16 -0.19 18.21
C ASP A 31 13.60 -1.22 17.15
N GLN A 32 13.13 -2.46 17.26
CA GLN A 32 13.39 -3.51 16.26
C GLN A 32 12.70 -3.17 14.93
N VAL A 33 11.47 -2.66 14.99
CA VAL A 33 10.74 -2.22 13.79
C VAL A 33 11.44 -1.02 13.15
N LEU A 34 11.88 -0.05 13.94
CA LEU A 34 12.63 1.11 13.44
C LEU A 34 13.94 0.70 12.76
N ALA A 35 14.63 -0.31 13.29
CA ALA A 35 15.83 -0.87 12.67
C ALA A 35 15.55 -1.69 11.40
N GLU A 36 14.35 -2.26 11.27
CA GLU A 36 13.95 -3.07 10.11
C GLU A 36 13.47 -2.21 8.92
N ILE A 37 12.91 -1.03 9.17
CA ILE A 37 12.40 -0.11 8.13
C ILE A 37 13.45 0.20 7.04
N PRO A 38 14.70 0.61 7.37
CA PRO A 38 15.71 0.88 6.34
C PRO A 38 16.01 -0.33 5.45
N ARG A 39 16.01 -1.54 6.01
CA ARG A 39 16.27 -2.79 5.28
C ARG A 39 15.12 -3.14 4.35
N VAL A 40 13.88 -3.00 4.83
CA VAL A 40 12.69 -3.19 3.99
C VAL A 40 12.66 -2.16 2.87
N ARG A 41 13.00 -0.91 3.16
CA ARG A 41 13.06 0.16 2.17
C ARG A 41 14.09 -0.12 1.08
N GLU A 42 15.27 -0.63 1.45
CA GLU A 42 16.30 -1.09 0.50
C GLU A 42 15.78 -2.24 -0.36
N ASP A 43 15.20 -3.28 0.25
CA ASP A 43 14.63 -4.43 -0.45
C ASP A 43 13.50 -4.04 -1.43
N LEU A 44 12.83 -2.91 -1.18
CA LEU A 44 11.80 -2.32 -2.04
C LEU A 44 12.34 -1.21 -2.95
N GLY A 45 13.65 -1.17 -3.22
CA GLY A 45 14.21 -0.27 -4.22
C GLY A 45 14.27 1.20 -3.80
N PHE A 46 14.44 1.46 -2.50
CA PHE A 46 14.53 2.79 -1.90
C PHE A 46 13.33 3.70 -2.14
N ILE A 47 12.11 3.15 -2.21
CA ILE A 47 10.89 3.95 -2.35
C ILE A 47 10.81 5.09 -1.32
N PRO A 48 10.33 6.28 -1.72
CA PRO A 48 10.16 7.40 -0.79
C PRO A 48 9.20 7.05 0.35
N LEU A 49 9.53 7.46 1.57
CA LEU A 49 8.66 7.29 2.74
C LEU A 49 7.63 8.44 2.80
N VAL A 50 6.64 8.39 1.92
CA VAL A 50 5.50 9.31 1.86
C VAL A 50 4.20 8.51 1.84
N THR A 51 3.06 9.12 2.12
CA THR A 51 1.78 8.39 2.01
C THR A 51 1.49 8.08 0.52
N PRO A 52 1.10 6.85 0.14
CA PRO A 52 0.83 5.68 1.01
C PRO A 52 2.03 4.75 1.23
N THR A 53 3.14 4.88 0.48
CA THR A 53 4.29 3.96 0.49
C THR A 53 5.00 3.82 1.83
N SER A 54 4.98 4.85 2.68
CA SER A 54 5.51 4.80 4.04
C SER A 54 4.83 3.71 4.88
N GLN A 55 3.51 3.56 4.75
CA GLN A 55 2.76 2.54 5.48
C GLN A 55 3.05 1.13 4.95
N ILE A 56 3.29 0.98 3.65
CA ILE A 56 3.66 -0.30 3.05
C ILE A 56 4.97 -0.81 3.67
N VAL A 57 6.00 0.05 3.71
CA VAL A 57 7.29 -0.28 4.34
C VAL A 57 7.12 -0.59 5.83
N GLY A 58 6.35 0.24 6.53
CA GLY A 58 6.13 0.11 7.97
C GLY A 58 5.43 -1.18 8.35
N THR A 59 4.29 -1.49 7.71
CA THR A 59 3.54 -2.71 7.95
C THR A 59 4.39 -3.95 7.66
N GLN A 60 5.16 -3.96 6.57
CA GLN A 60 6.05 -5.08 6.28
C GLN A 60 7.17 -5.23 7.32
N ALA A 61 7.74 -4.13 7.81
CA ALA A 61 8.74 -4.17 8.89
C ALA A 61 8.14 -4.72 10.19
N VAL A 62 6.92 -4.31 10.55
CA VAL A 62 6.19 -4.87 11.69
C VAL A 62 5.98 -6.38 11.53
N LEU A 63 5.51 -6.83 10.36
CA LEU A 63 5.33 -8.25 10.08
C LEU A 63 6.63 -9.02 10.30
N ASN A 64 7.74 -8.56 9.71
CA ASN A 64 9.06 -9.21 9.84
C ASN A 64 9.49 -9.37 11.31
N VAL A 65 9.29 -8.33 12.13
CA VAL A 65 9.67 -8.33 13.55
C VAL A 65 8.75 -9.21 14.40
N LEU A 66 7.44 -9.21 14.13
CA LEU A 66 6.49 -9.99 14.89
C LEU A 66 6.55 -11.48 14.55
N THR A 67 6.79 -11.84 13.29
CA THR A 67 6.99 -13.24 12.88
C THR A 67 8.35 -13.80 13.28
N GLY A 68 9.32 -12.93 13.60
CA GLY A 68 10.70 -13.32 13.93
C GLY A 68 11.52 -13.79 12.72
N GLU A 69 10.99 -13.65 11.51
CA GLU A 69 11.60 -14.10 10.26
C GLU A 69 11.25 -13.11 9.14
N ARG A 70 12.27 -12.52 8.50
CA ARG A 70 12.09 -11.51 7.45
C ARG A 70 11.33 -12.10 6.27
N TYR A 71 10.24 -11.43 5.91
CA TYR A 71 9.37 -11.82 4.81
C TYR A 71 8.86 -13.27 4.90
N LYS A 72 8.66 -13.82 6.10
CA LYS A 72 7.87 -15.05 6.27
C LYS A 72 6.48 -14.90 5.63
N THR A 73 5.93 -13.69 5.72
CA THR A 73 4.72 -13.28 5.00
C THR A 73 5.01 -11.97 4.29
N ILE A 74 4.68 -11.90 3.00
CA ILE A 74 4.73 -10.64 2.23
C ILE A 74 3.34 -10.03 2.24
N ALA A 75 3.22 -8.80 2.73
CA ALA A 75 1.96 -8.04 2.64
C ALA A 75 1.56 -7.81 1.18
N LYS A 76 0.26 -7.73 0.91
CA LYS A 76 -0.28 -7.57 -0.45
C LYS A 76 0.33 -6.36 -1.16
N GLU A 77 0.42 -5.23 -0.47
CA GLU A 77 0.94 -3.97 -1.00
C GLU A 77 2.44 -4.06 -1.27
N THR A 78 3.21 -4.73 -0.41
CA THR A 78 4.62 -5.03 -0.63
C THR A 78 4.82 -5.88 -1.89
N ALA A 79 3.98 -6.91 -2.08
CA ALA A 79 4.00 -7.73 -3.27
C ALA A 79 3.68 -6.91 -4.53
N GLY A 80 2.73 -5.98 -4.46
CA GLY A 80 2.41 -5.08 -5.58
C GLY A 80 3.58 -4.17 -5.98
N ILE A 81 4.34 -3.63 -5.00
CA ILE A 81 5.58 -2.88 -5.28
C ILE A 81 6.59 -3.78 -6.01
N LEU A 82 6.82 -4.99 -5.49
CA LEU A 82 7.74 -5.95 -6.07
C LEU A 82 7.33 -6.38 -7.49
N LYS A 83 6.02 -6.47 -7.77
CA LYS A 83 5.46 -6.79 -9.09
C LYS A 83 5.49 -5.61 -10.07
N GLY A 84 5.78 -4.39 -9.61
CA GLY A 84 5.75 -3.18 -10.43
C GLY A 84 4.35 -2.58 -10.62
N GLU A 85 3.35 -3.04 -9.87
CA GLU A 85 1.95 -2.59 -9.98
C GLU A 85 1.76 -1.11 -9.59
N TYR A 86 2.70 -0.57 -8.80
CA TYR A 86 2.75 0.83 -8.39
C TYR A 86 3.67 1.69 -9.28
N GLY A 87 4.29 1.09 -10.30
CA GLY A 87 5.28 1.73 -11.16
C GLY A 87 6.73 1.43 -10.75
N HIS A 88 7.66 2.25 -11.28
CA HIS A 88 9.09 2.04 -11.11
C HIS A 88 9.60 2.56 -9.76
N THR A 89 10.43 1.76 -9.11
CA THR A 89 11.18 2.15 -7.92
C THR A 89 12.47 2.91 -8.31
N PRO A 90 13.01 3.78 -7.44
CA PRO A 90 14.25 4.53 -7.72
C PRO A 90 15.44 3.67 -8.13
N VAL A 91 15.56 2.48 -7.53
CA VAL A 91 16.55 1.46 -7.91
C VAL A 91 15.86 0.09 -8.00
N PRO A 92 16.49 -0.94 -8.59
CA PRO A 92 15.93 -2.29 -8.64
C PRO A 92 15.56 -2.80 -7.24
N VAL A 93 14.40 -3.44 -7.13
CA VAL A 93 13.98 -4.15 -5.91
C VAL A 93 14.81 -5.42 -5.70
N ASN A 94 14.70 -6.03 -4.53
CA ASN A 94 15.33 -7.32 -4.24
C ASN A 94 14.84 -8.41 -5.21
N ALA A 95 15.75 -8.93 -6.03
CA ALA A 95 15.44 -9.90 -7.08
C ALA A 95 14.84 -11.21 -6.55
N GLY A 96 15.29 -11.69 -5.38
CA GLY A 96 14.77 -12.91 -4.77
C GLY A 96 13.34 -12.75 -4.29
N LEU A 97 13.02 -11.61 -3.65
CA LEU A 97 11.65 -11.30 -3.22
C LEU A 97 10.73 -11.07 -4.42
N GLN A 98 11.21 -10.37 -5.45
CA GLN A 98 10.46 -10.16 -6.68
C GLN A 98 10.14 -11.48 -7.37
N ALA A 99 11.12 -12.35 -7.57
CA ALA A 99 10.89 -13.67 -8.17
C ALA A 99 9.86 -14.49 -7.37
N ARG A 100 9.91 -14.41 -6.03
CA ARG A 100 8.98 -15.12 -5.15
C ARG A 100 7.53 -14.66 -5.31
N VAL A 101 7.27 -13.35 -5.45
CA VAL A 101 5.89 -12.84 -5.62
C VAL A 101 5.37 -12.97 -7.05
N LEU A 102 6.27 -13.11 -8.03
CA LEU A 102 5.90 -13.28 -9.42
C LEU A 102 5.51 -14.72 -9.76
N GLU A 103 5.99 -15.71 -9.00
CA GLU A 103 5.67 -17.13 -9.18
C GLU A 103 5.88 -17.61 -10.64
N GLY A 104 6.96 -17.14 -11.27
CA GLY A 104 7.30 -17.45 -12.67
C GLY A 104 6.72 -16.47 -13.70
N GLY A 105 5.93 -15.48 -13.28
CA GLY A 105 5.49 -14.35 -14.10
C GLY A 105 6.58 -13.30 -14.34
N ALA A 106 6.24 -12.28 -15.14
CA ALA A 106 7.10 -11.13 -15.40
C ALA A 106 6.59 -9.89 -14.63
N PRO A 107 7.49 -9.02 -14.14
CA PRO A 107 7.07 -7.78 -13.49
C PRO A 107 6.45 -6.81 -14.50
N VAL A 108 5.53 -5.97 -14.02
CA VAL A 108 4.99 -4.84 -14.75
C VAL A 108 6.10 -3.80 -14.95
N THR A 109 6.38 -3.46 -16.20
CA THR A 109 7.43 -2.50 -16.60
C THR A 109 6.89 -1.33 -17.43
N CYS A 110 5.58 -1.27 -17.67
CA CYS A 110 4.91 -0.14 -18.33
C CYS A 110 4.28 0.79 -17.28
N ARG A 111 3.60 1.86 -17.72
CA ARG A 111 2.78 2.68 -16.84
C ARG A 111 1.54 1.84 -16.44
N PRO A 112 1.26 1.60 -15.14
CA PRO A 112 0.19 0.68 -14.73
C PRO A 112 -1.19 0.97 -15.33
N ALA A 113 -1.52 2.25 -15.53
CA ALA A 113 -2.78 2.67 -16.14
C ALA A 113 -2.96 2.20 -17.59
N ASP A 114 -1.89 1.83 -18.29
CA ASP A 114 -1.97 1.29 -19.66
C ASP A 114 -2.57 -0.13 -19.69
N LEU A 115 -2.66 -0.79 -18.53
CA LEU A 115 -3.27 -2.11 -18.37
C LEU A 115 -4.75 -2.04 -17.94
N LEU A 116 -5.26 -0.85 -17.62
CA LEU A 116 -6.64 -0.63 -17.17
C LEU A 116 -7.57 -0.40 -18.37
N LYS A 117 -8.80 -0.90 -18.27
CA LYS A 117 -9.86 -0.59 -19.25
C LYS A 117 -10.55 0.72 -18.85
N PRO A 118 -11.15 1.46 -19.79
CA PRO A 118 -12.02 2.58 -19.44
C PRO A 118 -13.26 2.12 -18.64
N GLU A 119 -13.52 2.73 -17.48
CA GLU A 119 -14.56 2.25 -16.53
C GLU A 119 -15.80 3.16 -16.46
N LEU A 120 -15.72 4.40 -16.95
CA LEU A 120 -16.73 5.42 -16.66
C LEU A 120 -18.14 5.04 -17.10
N ALA A 121 -18.31 4.52 -18.32
CA ALA A 121 -19.62 4.17 -18.86
C ALA A 121 -20.30 3.04 -18.06
N GLU A 122 -19.50 2.09 -17.55
CA GLU A 122 -20.00 0.99 -16.73
C GLU A 122 -20.38 1.49 -15.33
N LEU A 123 -19.53 2.32 -14.71
CA LEU A 123 -19.78 2.92 -13.40
C LEU A 123 -21.03 3.81 -13.41
N GLU A 124 -21.23 4.62 -14.45
CA GLU A 124 -22.44 5.44 -14.59
C GLU A 124 -23.72 4.60 -14.64
N ALA A 125 -23.71 3.50 -15.40
CA ALA A 125 -24.85 2.61 -15.52
C ALA A 125 -25.15 1.90 -14.20
N ASP A 126 -24.11 1.42 -13.50
CA ASP A 126 -24.26 0.73 -12.23
C ASP A 126 -24.78 1.65 -11.12
N VAL A 127 -24.19 2.84 -10.96
CA VAL A 127 -24.61 3.81 -9.92
C VAL A 127 -26.05 4.26 -10.14
N ARG A 128 -26.47 4.52 -11.38
CA ARG A 128 -27.87 4.87 -11.68
C ARG A 128 -28.82 3.74 -11.34
N ARG A 129 -28.47 2.49 -11.67
CA ARG A 129 -29.27 1.31 -11.34
C ARG A 129 -29.39 1.15 -9.83
N GLN A 130 -28.27 1.16 -9.11
CA GLN A 130 -28.27 1.03 -7.65
C GLN A 130 -29.06 2.14 -6.96
N ALA A 131 -28.94 3.37 -7.43
CA ALA A 131 -29.68 4.51 -6.88
C ALA A 131 -31.20 4.32 -7.06
N GLN A 132 -31.65 3.84 -8.22
CA GLN A 132 -33.06 3.53 -8.46
C GLN A 132 -33.56 2.39 -7.55
N GLU A 133 -32.82 1.29 -7.46
CA GLU A 133 -33.19 0.13 -6.63
C GLU A 133 -33.27 0.49 -5.14
N LYS A 134 -32.37 1.36 -4.67
CA LYS A 134 -32.28 1.80 -3.27
C LYS A 134 -33.13 3.05 -2.97
N GLY A 135 -33.80 3.63 -3.97
CA GLY A 135 -34.57 4.87 -3.82
C GLY A 135 -33.72 6.08 -3.43
N ILE A 136 -32.43 6.09 -3.79
CA ILE A 136 -31.49 7.16 -3.48
C ILE A 136 -31.59 8.22 -4.57
N GLN A 137 -31.84 9.47 -4.16
CA GLN A 137 -31.81 10.60 -5.07
C GLN A 137 -30.36 11.02 -5.33
N LEU A 138 -29.94 10.95 -6.59
CA LEU A 138 -28.65 11.50 -7.05
C LEU A 138 -28.68 13.03 -7.11
N ALA A 139 -27.50 13.64 -7.05
CA ALA A 139 -27.29 15.06 -7.26
C ALA A 139 -27.75 15.50 -8.65
N GLY A 140 -27.99 16.81 -8.82
CA GLY A 140 -28.37 17.39 -10.11
C GLY A 140 -27.35 17.09 -11.22
N ASN A 141 -26.07 16.96 -10.85
CA ASN A 141 -24.99 16.50 -11.71
C ASN A 141 -24.54 15.09 -11.27
N ALA A 142 -25.26 14.06 -11.74
CA ALA A 142 -25.08 12.67 -11.29
C ALA A 142 -23.65 12.12 -11.47
N ILE A 143 -22.83 12.73 -12.34
CA ILE A 143 -21.42 12.33 -12.52
C ILE A 143 -20.61 12.49 -11.22
N ASP A 144 -20.95 13.48 -10.37
CA ASP A 144 -20.23 13.73 -9.13
C ASP A 144 -20.45 12.57 -8.14
N ASP A 145 -21.66 12.00 -8.13
CA ASP A 145 -21.97 10.80 -7.34
C ASP A 145 -21.28 9.56 -7.92
N VAL A 146 -21.23 9.43 -9.25
CA VAL A 146 -20.53 8.33 -9.93
C VAL A 146 -19.05 8.34 -9.57
N LEU A 147 -18.40 9.50 -9.63
CA LEU A 147 -16.99 9.64 -9.24
C LEU A 147 -16.80 9.38 -7.74
N THR A 148 -17.74 9.79 -6.89
CA THR A 148 -17.69 9.51 -5.45
C THR A 148 -17.74 8.00 -5.18
N VAL A 149 -18.66 7.27 -5.82
CA VAL A 149 -18.77 5.81 -5.68
C VAL A 149 -17.54 5.12 -6.28
N ALA A 150 -17.00 5.61 -7.40
CA ALA A 150 -15.80 5.07 -8.01
C ALA A 150 -14.55 5.22 -7.11
N LEU A 151 -14.41 6.35 -6.42
CA LEU A 151 -13.28 6.61 -5.51
C LEU A 151 -13.43 5.92 -4.16
N PHE A 152 -14.66 5.70 -3.70
CA PHE A 152 -14.96 5.14 -2.37
C PHE A 152 -16.04 4.04 -2.43
N PRO A 153 -15.79 2.91 -3.13
CA PRO A 153 -16.72 1.79 -3.13
C PRO A 153 -16.81 1.14 -1.73
N GLN A 154 -17.97 0.57 -1.39
CA GLN A 154 -18.24 -0.16 -0.13
C GLN A 154 -18.33 -1.66 -0.35
#